data_AF-A0A7S4LXW3-F1
#
_entry.id   AF-A0A7S4LXW3-F1
#
_cell.length_a   1.000
_cell.length_b   1.000
_cell.length_c   1.000
_cell.angle_alpha   90.00
_cell.angle_beta   90.00
_cell.angle_gamma   90.00
#
_symmetry.space_group_name_H-M   'P 1'
#
loop_
_entity.id
_entity.type
_entity.pdbx_description
1 polymer ?
#
loop_
_entity_poly.entity_id
_entity_poly.type
_entity_poly.pdbx_seq_one_letter_code
_entity_poly.pdbx_strand_id
1 'polypeptide(L)' 'MYSDDLLQRRLSSTASRSHNETYQFAKEMSGEPYSLSDMYAFQNQLQDMSNTSWASSQYTQFKFGMRKAIIDAIN' A
#
# COMPACT_ATOMS: atom_id res chain seq x y z
N MET A 1 8.58 -8.98 10.66
CA MET A 1 9.30 -9.94 9.80
C MET A 1 10.00 -9.14 8.70
N TYR A 2 11.33 -9.09 8.71
CA TYR A 2 12.07 -8.56 7.57
C TYR A 2 11.99 -9.59 6.45
N SER A 3 11.50 -9.17 5.28
CA SER A 3 11.52 -10.01 4.09
C SER A 3 12.83 -9.74 3.35
N ASP A 4 13.63 -10.78 3.10
CA ASP A 4 14.84 -10.70 2.24
C ASP A 4 14.49 -10.36 0.79
N ASP A 5 13.21 -10.33 0.46
CA ASP A 5 12.70 -10.00 -0.85
C ASP A 5 12.65 -8.49 -1.07
N LEU A 6 13.49 -8.05 -2.00
CA LEU A 6 13.68 -6.66 -2.37
C LEU A 6 12.39 -6.03 -2.94
N LEU A 7 11.57 -6.80 -3.67
CA LEU A 7 10.30 -6.32 -4.21
C LEU A 7 9.25 -6.18 -3.11
N GLN A 8 9.14 -7.16 -2.20
CA GLN A 8 8.22 -7.06 -1.06
C GLN A 8 8.59 -5.87 -0.17
N ARG A 9 9.89 -5.65 0.06
CA ARG A 9 10.38 -4.52 0.85
C ARG A 9 10.05 -3.18 0.19
N ARG A 10 10.22 -3.07 -1.14
CA ARG A 10 9.83 -1.87 -1.89
C ARG A 10 8.33 -1.62 -1.81
N LEU A 11 7.50 -2.63 -2.10
CA LEU A 11 6.03 -2.50 -2.03
C LEU A 11 5.56 -2.12 -0.62
N SER A 12 6.13 -2.73 0.42
CA SER A 12 5.82 -2.39 1.82
C SER A 12 6.22 -0.95 2.15
N SER A 13 7.42 -0.52 1.72
CA SER A 13 7.89 0.85 1.94
C SER A 13 7.02 1.88 1.21
N THR A 14 6.62 1.60 -0.04
CA THR A 14 5.72 2.47 -0.80
C THR A 14 4.34 2.53 -0.15
N ALA A 15 3.81 1.40 0.34
CA ALA A 15 2.53 1.37 1.06
C ALA A 15 2.59 2.21 2.34
N SER A 16 3.62 2.04 3.17
CA SER A 16 3.81 2.84 4.38
C SER A 16 3.97 4.33 4.09
N ARG A 17 4.70 4.67 3.02
CA ARG A 17 4.86 6.06 2.59
C ARG A 17 3.54 6.67 2.15
N SER A 18 2.78 5.99 1.30
CA SER A 18 1.49 6.48 0.81
C SER A 18 0.47 6.64 1.94
N HIS A 19 0.47 5.73 2.92
CA HIS A 19 -0.32 5.88 4.16
C HIS A 19 0.05 7.14 4.93
N ASN A 20 1.35 7.42 5.09
CA ASN A 20 1.81 8.62 5.79
C ASN A 20 1.42 9.90 5.01
N GLU A 21 1.65 9.94 3.69
CA GLU A 21 1.27 11.08 2.85
C GLU A 21 -0.24 11.36 2.91
N THR A 22 -1.08 10.32 2.87
CA THR A 22 -2.54 10.45 3.03
C THR A 22 -2.91 11.01 4.40
N TYR A 23 -2.25 10.53 5.46
CA TYR A 23 -2.48 11.03 6.82
C TYR A 23 -2.06 12.49 6.98
N GLN A 24 -0.88 12.87 6.46
CA GLN A 24 -0.44 14.27 6.49
C GLN A 24 -1.38 15.17 5.72
N PHE A 25 -1.82 14.76 4.53
CA PHE A 25 -2.79 15.49 3.74
C PHE A 25 -4.09 15.72 4.53
N ALA A 26 -4.67 14.67 5.12
CA ALA A 26 -5.86 14.80 5.96
C ALA A 26 -5.65 15.72 7.18
N LYS A 27 -4.45 15.71 7.77
CA LYS A 27 -4.09 16.58 8.90
C LYS A 27 -3.93 18.04 8.46
N GLU A 28 -3.27 18.30 7.34
CA GLU A 28 -3.03 19.65 6.80
C GLU A 28 -4.33 20.33 6.40
N MET A 29 -5.31 19.57 5.92
CA MET A 29 -6.62 20.14 5.59
C MET A 29 -7.52 20.34 6.82
N SER A 30 -7.17 19.78 7.98
CA SER A 30 -8.02 19.91 9.17
C SER A 30 -8.01 21.35 9.71
N GLY A 31 -9.12 22.06 9.56
CA GLY A 31 -9.31 23.42 10.10
C GLY A 31 -9.48 24.52 9.05
N GLU A 32 -9.29 24.23 7.76
CA GLU A 32 -9.50 25.17 6.65
C GLU A 32 -10.80 24.87 5.88
N PRO A 33 -11.46 25.88 5.27
CA PRO A 33 -12.56 25.64 4.35
C PRO A 33 -12.03 24.89 3.11
N TYR A 34 -12.52 23.67 2.90
CA TYR A 34 -12.06 22.82 1.80
C TYR A 34 -12.52 23.35 0.44
N SER A 35 -11.59 23.46 -0.52
CA SER A 35 -11.95 23.67 -1.93
C SER A 35 -12.33 22.36 -2.61
N LEU A 36 -13.07 22.44 -3.73
CA LEU A 36 -13.39 21.27 -4.55
C LEU A 36 -12.11 20.57 -5.07
N SER A 37 -11.08 21.34 -5.40
CA SER A 37 -9.77 20.78 -5.80
C SER A 37 -9.11 19.98 -4.68
N ASP A 38 -9.20 20.45 -3.44
CA ASP A 38 -8.64 19.77 -2.27
C ASP A 38 -9.34 18.42 -2.04
N MET A 39 -10.66 18.36 -2.24
CA MET A 39 -11.42 17.11 -2.15
C MET A 39 -11.00 16.08 -3.22
N TYR A 40 -10.81 16.51 -4.48
CA TYR A 40 -10.35 15.61 -5.54
C TYR A 40 -8.91 15.14 -5.31
N ALA A 41 -8.04 16.03 -4.85
CA ALA A 41 -6.67 15.67 -4.47
C ALA A 41 -6.68 14.62 -3.34
N PHE A 42 -7.53 14.78 -2.33
CA PHE A 42 -7.68 13.77 -1.28
C PHE A 42 -8.14 12.42 -1.82
N GLN A 43 -9.14 12.43 -2.71
CA GLN A 43 -9.69 11.23 -3.32
C GLN A 43 -8.62 10.47 -4.10
N ASN A 44 -7.83 11.17 -4.91
CA ASN A 44 -6.75 10.56 -5.67
C ASN A 44 -5.71 9.94 -4.72
N GLN A 45 -5.35 10.65 -3.65
CA GLN A 45 -4.41 10.15 -2.65
C GLN A 45 -4.93 8.87 -1.95
N LEU A 46 -6.22 8.82 -1.61
CA LEU A 46 -6.86 7.62 -1.06
C LEU A 46 -6.86 6.45 -2.05
N GLN A 47 -7.09 6.74 -3.33
CA GLN A 47 -7.04 5.73 -4.38
C GLN A 47 -5.63 5.16 -4.56
N ASP A 48 -4.60 6.01 -4.55
CA ASP A 48 -3.20 5.59 -4.65
C ASP A 48 -2.77 4.75 -3.43
N MET A 49 -3.20 5.15 -2.23
CA MET A 49 -2.99 4.37 -1.00
C MET A 49 -3.64 3.00 -1.09
N SER A 50 -4.90 2.94 -1.53
CA SER A 50 -5.64 1.69 -1.71
C SER A 50 -4.95 0.75 -2.72
N ASN A 51 -4.56 1.29 -3.88
CA ASN A 51 -3.88 0.54 -4.93
C ASN A 51 -2.54 -0.03 -4.46
N THR A 52 -1.75 0.78 -3.74
CA THR A 52 -0.44 0.37 -3.23
C THR A 52 -0.59 -0.74 -2.18
N SER A 53 -1.54 -0.60 -1.26
CA SER A 53 -1.84 -1.62 -0.26
C SER A 53 -2.35 -2.92 -0.90
N TRP A 54 -3.20 -2.83 -1.91
CA TRP A 54 -3.64 -4.00 -2.69
C TRP A 54 -2.47 -4.70 -3.38
N ALA A 55 -1.61 -3.98 -4.09
CA ALA A 55 -0.46 -4.56 -4.78
C ALA A 55 0.51 -5.28 -3.83
N SER A 56 0.78 -4.68 -2.66
CA SER A 56 1.61 -5.30 -1.62
C SER A 56 1.01 -6.60 -1.07
N SER A 57 -0.32 -6.61 -0.87
CA SER A 57 -1.06 -7.80 -0.42
C SER A 57 -1.05 -8.90 -1.46
N GLN A 58 -1.34 -8.58 -2.73
CA GLN A 58 -1.31 -9.55 -3.84
C GLN A 58 0.07 -10.21 -3.98
N TYR A 59 1.14 -9.43 -3.87
CA TYR A 59 2.49 -9.99 -3.95
C TYR A 59 2.80 -10.95 -2.79
N THR A 60 2.32 -10.61 -1.59
CA THR A 60 2.45 -11.48 -0.42
C THR A 60 1.69 -12.80 -0.60
N GLN A 61 0.45 -12.72 -1.12
CA GLN A 61 -0.36 -13.90 -1.42
C GLN A 61 0.28 -14.78 -2.50
N PHE A 62 0.79 -14.17 -3.57
CA PHE A 62 1.51 -14.87 -4.63
C PHE A 62 2.69 -15.67 -4.09
N LYS A 63 3.54 -15.07 -3.26
CA LYS A 63 4.68 -15.78 -2.65
C LYS A 63 4.25 -16.91 -1.73
N PHE A 64 3.20 -16.70 -0.94
CA PHE A 64 2.66 -17.76 -0.11
C PHE A 64 2.17 -18.93 -0.96
N GLY A 65 1.42 -18.65 -2.04
CA GLY A 65 0.94 -19.65 -2.98
C GLY A 65 2.07 -20.46 -3.62
N MET A 66 3.13 -19.80 -4.10
CA MET A 66 4.30 -20.49 -4.65
C MET A 66 4.97 -21.42 -3.63
N ARG A 67 5.20 -20.94 -2.40
CA ARG A 67 5.81 -21.76 -1.34
C ARG A 67 4.96 -22.98 -1.03
N LYS A 68 3.65 -22.80 -0.94
CA LYS A 68 2.71 -23.89 -0.73
C LYS A 68 2.79 -24.93 -1.86
N ALA A 69 2.73 -24.48 -3.12
CA ALA A 69 2.80 -25.37 -4.28
C ALA A 69 4.11 -26.18 -4.35
N ILE A 70 5.25 -25.58 -3.97
CA ILE A 70 6.53 -26.30 -3.91
C ILE A 70 6.49 -27.40 -2.84
N ILE A 71 5.96 -27.08 -1.65
CA ILE A 71 5.83 -28.07 -0.56
C ILE A 71 4.90 -29.20 -0.98
N ASP A 72 3.75 -28.86 -1.58
CA ASP A 72 2.76 -29.83 -2.06
C ASP A 72 3.31 -30.72 -3.20
N ALA A 73 4.32 -30.27 -3.95
CA ALA A 73 4.94 -31.05 -5.03
C ALA A 73 6.08 -31.97 -4.56
N ILE A 74 6.63 -31.74 -3.36
CA ILE A 74 7.73 -32.54 -2.77
C ILE A 74 7.19 -33.60 -1.80
N ASN A 75 5.98 -33.39 -1.27
CA ASN A 75 5.23 -34.39 -0.48
C ASN A 75 4.48 -35.37 -1.38
#